data_AF-A0A966A0J4-F1
#
_entry.id   AF-A0A966A0J4-F1
#
_cell.length_a   1.000
_cell.length_b   1.000
_cell.length_c   1.000
_cell.angle_alpha   90.00
_cell.angle_beta   90.00
_cell.angle_gamma   90.00
#
_symmetry.space_group_name_H-M   'P 1'
#
loop_
_entity.id
_entity.type
_entity.pdbx_description
1 polymer ?
#
loop_
_entity_poly.entity_id
_entity_poly.type
_entity_poly.pdbx_seq_one_letter_code
_entity_poly.pdbx_strand_id
1 'polypeptide(L)'
;MAREGRGTLAGNYLRIIKTIHTTIWAIMVACILAIPMFGWAEMYRHALWLTGIVLVEILVLVFNGWQCPLTSVAARHTADRGDNFDIYLPAWLARHNKIIFGSLLVAGEVIVILRWRGWVG
;
A
#
# COMPACT_ATOMS: atom_id res chain seq x y z
N MET A 1 -26.02 24.09 15.46
CA MET A 1 -26.06 23.97 13.98
C MET A 1 -24.69 24.13 13.29
N ALA A 2 -23.96 25.26 13.34
CA ALA A 2 -22.69 25.42 12.59
C ALA A 2 -21.50 24.55 13.05
N ARG A 3 -21.50 24.02 14.27
CA ARG A 3 -20.50 23.05 14.75
C ARG A 3 -20.81 21.62 14.32
N GLU A 4 -22.10 21.28 14.26
CA GLU A 4 -22.61 19.97 13.86
C GLU A 4 -22.39 19.71 12.36
N GLY A 5 -22.63 20.74 11.51
CA GLY A 5 -22.30 20.69 10.08
C GLY A 5 -20.81 20.56 9.77
N ARG A 6 -19.92 21.12 10.62
CA ARG A 6 -18.46 20.95 10.46
C ARG A 6 -18.00 19.54 10.83
N GLY A 7 -18.61 18.94 11.85
CA GLY A 7 -18.33 17.56 12.25
C GLY A 7 -18.73 16.53 11.19
N THR A 8 -19.90 16.70 10.56
CA THR A 8 -20.37 15.81 9.48
C THR A 8 -19.53 15.93 8.22
N LEU A 9 -19.11 17.14 7.83
CA LEU A 9 -18.19 17.31 6.70
C LEU A 9 -16.84 16.64 6.96
N ALA A 10 -16.21 16.87 8.12
CA ALA A 10 -14.96 16.23 8.49
C ALA A 10 -15.06 14.69 8.51
N GLY A 11 -16.16 14.15 9.04
CA GLY A 11 -16.43 12.70 9.03
C GLY A 11 -16.62 12.12 7.62
N ASN A 12 -17.19 12.87 6.69
CA ASN A 12 -17.34 12.46 5.29
C ASN A 12 -15.99 12.46 4.56
N TYR A 13 -15.17 13.50 4.75
CA TYR A 13 -13.81 13.55 4.18
C TYR A 13 -12.95 12.39 4.68
N LEU A 14 -12.98 12.08 5.98
CA LEU A 14 -12.23 10.96 6.52
C LEU A 14 -12.67 9.63 5.91
N ARG A 15 -13.98 9.41 5.71
CA ARG A 15 -14.49 8.21 5.04
C ARG A 15 -14.00 8.08 3.60
N ILE A 16 -13.98 9.18 2.84
CA ILE A 16 -13.46 9.19 1.47
C ILE A 16 -11.97 8.83 1.47
N ILE A 17 -11.18 9.46 2.34
CA ILE A 17 -9.75 9.16 2.43
C ILE A 17 -9.52 7.69 2.81
N LYS A 18 -10.25 7.16 3.79
CA LYS A 18 -10.19 5.74 4.17
C LYS A 18 -10.50 4.81 3.01
N THR A 19 -11.55 5.09 2.25
CA THR A 19 -11.93 4.29 1.09
C THR A 19 -10.85 4.33 0.02
N ILE A 20 -10.36 5.53 -0.35
CA ILE A 20 -9.32 5.68 -1.36
C ILE A 20 -8.03 4.98 -0.92
N HIS A 21 -7.59 5.20 0.32
CA HIS A 21 -6.39 4.58 0.87
C HIS A 21 -6.50 3.06 0.86
N THR A 22 -7.64 2.52 1.29
CA THR A 22 -7.89 1.06 1.30
C THR A 22 -7.88 0.48 -0.12
N THR A 23 -8.47 1.18 -1.10
CA THR A 23 -8.47 0.73 -2.49
C THR A 23 -7.07 0.72 -3.09
N ILE A 24 -6.31 1.82 -2.90
CA ILE A 24 -4.91 1.89 -3.37
C ILE A 24 -4.09 0.78 -2.71
N TRP A 25 -4.22 0.62 -1.39
CA TRP A 25 -3.56 -0.44 -0.65
C TRP A 25 -3.88 -1.84 -1.22
N ALA A 26 -5.15 -2.13 -1.49
CA ALA A 26 -5.56 -3.43 -2.03
C ALA A 26 -4.96 -3.69 -3.43
N ILE A 27 -4.90 -2.66 -4.29
CA ILE A 27 -4.25 -2.76 -5.60
C ILE A 27 -2.75 -3.05 -5.43
N MET A 28 -2.07 -2.33 -4.54
CA MET A 28 -0.64 -2.55 -4.27
C MET A 28 -0.35 -3.96 -3.76
N VAL A 29 -1.17 -4.45 -2.82
CA VAL A 29 -1.07 -5.82 -2.31
C VAL A 29 -1.28 -6.83 -3.43
N ALA A 30 -2.29 -6.63 -4.28
CA ALA A 30 -2.52 -7.51 -5.43
C ALA A 30 -1.32 -7.54 -6.40
N CYS A 31 -0.70 -6.38 -6.68
CA CYS A 31 0.52 -6.31 -7.49
C CYS A 31 1.67 -7.10 -6.84
N ILE A 32 1.93 -6.90 -5.55
CA ILE A 32 3.01 -7.59 -4.83
C ILE A 32 2.82 -9.11 -4.85
N LEU A 33 1.60 -9.59 -4.65
CA LEU A 33 1.30 -11.02 -4.70
C LEU A 33 1.36 -11.58 -6.13
N ALA A 34 1.11 -10.76 -7.14
CA ALA A 34 1.15 -11.17 -8.54
C ALA A 34 2.58 -11.27 -9.13
N ILE A 35 3.53 -10.51 -8.61
CA ILE A 35 4.95 -10.57 -9.04
C ILE A 35 5.52 -12.00 -9.05
N PRO A 36 5.50 -12.77 -7.94
CA PRO A 36 6.01 -14.14 -7.95
C PRO A 36 5.20 -15.07 -8.87
N MET A 37 3.88 -14.87 -9.01
CA MET A 37 3.05 -15.67 -9.93
C MET A 37 3.47 -15.47 -11.39
N PHE A 38 3.68 -14.22 -11.82
CA PHE A 38 4.16 -13.93 -13.17
C PHE A 38 5.62 -14.34 -13.38
N GLY A 39 6.45 -14.29 -12.34
CA GLY A 39 7.80 -14.85 -12.37
C GLY A 39 7.78 -16.37 -12.60
N TRP A 40 6.86 -17.09 -11.96
CA TRP A 40 6.68 -18.53 -12.13
C TRP A 40 6.13 -18.92 -13.50
N ALA A 41 5.25 -18.09 -14.07
CA ALA A 41 4.72 -18.25 -15.42
C ALA A 41 5.71 -17.78 -16.52
N GLU A 42 6.94 -17.41 -16.15
CA GLU A 42 7.98 -16.86 -17.04
C GLU A 42 7.53 -15.59 -17.80
N MET A 43 6.50 -14.91 -17.29
CA MET A 43 5.95 -13.67 -17.82
C MET A 43 6.72 -12.46 -17.25
N TYR A 44 8.05 -12.47 -17.38
CA TYR A 44 8.97 -11.51 -16.73
C TYR A 44 8.65 -10.05 -17.06
N ARG A 45 8.15 -9.75 -18.26
CA ARG A 45 7.72 -8.40 -18.65
C ARG A 45 6.59 -7.89 -17.75
N HIS A 46 5.61 -8.73 -17.42
CA HIS A 46 4.49 -8.35 -16.55
C HIS A 46 4.96 -8.20 -15.10
N ALA A 47 5.83 -9.11 -14.62
CA ALA A 47 6.46 -8.99 -13.31
C ALA A 47 7.21 -7.65 -13.19
N LEU A 48 8.00 -7.26 -14.21
CA LEU A 48 8.73 -6.00 -14.23
C LEU A 48 7.80 -4.78 -14.19
N TRP A 49 6.71 -4.78 -14.96
CA TRP A 49 5.73 -3.68 -14.92
C TRP A 49 5.09 -3.53 -13.53
N LEU A 50 4.68 -4.64 -12.91
CA LEU A 50 4.11 -4.63 -11.55
C LEU A 50 5.13 -4.14 -10.52
N THR A 51 6.37 -4.60 -10.63
CA THR A 51 7.49 -4.13 -9.80
C THR A 51 7.68 -2.64 -9.94
N GLY A 52 7.67 -2.12 -11.17
CA GLY A 52 7.76 -0.69 -11.46
C GLY A 52 6.66 0.12 -10.78
N ILE A 53 5.41 -0.35 -10.82
CA ILE A 53 4.29 0.29 -10.12
C ILE A 53 4.54 0.34 -8.60
N VAL A 54 5.01 -0.75 -8.01
CA VAL A 54 5.34 -0.81 -6.57
C VAL A 54 6.52 0.09 -6.21
N LEU A 55 7.54 0.16 -7.06
CA LEU A 55 8.68 1.04 -6.84
C LEU A 55 8.29 2.52 -6.88
N VAL A 56 7.38 2.94 -7.77
CA VAL A 56 6.87 4.31 -7.81
C VAL A 56 6.23 4.68 -6.46
N GLU A 57 5.39 3.81 -5.90
CA GLU A 57 4.80 4.05 -4.58
C GLU A 57 5.85 4.11 -3.47
N ILE A 58 6.85 3.21 -3.50
CA ILE A 58 7.96 3.25 -2.53
C ILE A 58 8.70 4.59 -2.61
N LEU A 59 8.94 5.12 -3.80
CA LEU A 59 9.54 6.45 -3.98
C LEU A 59 8.66 7.53 -3.36
N VAL A 60 7.34 7.52 -3.62
CA VAL A 60 6.40 8.47 -3.00
C VAL A 60 6.47 8.41 -1.48
N LEU A 61 6.51 7.21 -0.89
CA LEU A 61 6.64 7.03 0.56
C LEU A 61 7.98 7.57 1.08
N VAL A 62 9.09 7.29 0.40
CA VAL A 62 10.43 7.78 0.80
C VAL A 62 10.47 9.31 0.79
N PHE A 63 9.96 9.95 -0.26
CA PHE A 63 9.90 11.42 -0.35
C PHE A 63 8.93 12.04 0.65
N ASN A 64 7.92 11.29 1.10
CA ASN A 64 6.97 11.72 2.12
C ASN A 64 7.30 11.18 3.52
N GLY A 65 8.59 10.90 3.81
CA GLY A 65 9.06 10.57 5.17
C GLY A 65 8.57 9.21 5.69
N TRP A 66 8.44 8.23 4.80
CA TRP A 66 7.84 6.91 5.05
C TRP A 66 6.37 6.97 5.48
N GLN A 67 5.64 8.03 5.14
CA GLN A 67 4.21 8.14 5.39
C GLN A 67 3.46 8.22 4.07
N CYS A 68 2.23 7.71 4.02
CA CYS A 68 1.39 7.90 2.84
C CYS A 68 0.93 9.38 2.81
N PRO A 69 0.95 10.07 1.65
CA PRO A 69 0.47 11.45 1.58
C PRO A 69 -0.98 11.59 2.06
N LEU A 70 -1.82 10.55 1.88
CA LEU A 70 -3.19 10.51 2.39
C LEU A 70 -3.26 10.52 3.93
N THR A 71 -2.28 9.93 4.62
CA THR A 71 -2.20 9.95 6.10
C THR A 71 -2.05 11.39 6.61
N SER A 72 -1.20 12.18 5.97
CA SER A 72 -0.98 13.60 6.30
C SER A 72 -2.23 14.46 6.04
N VAL A 73 -3.02 14.11 5.02
CA VAL A 73 -4.31 14.77 4.74
C VAL A 73 -5.37 14.35 5.76
N ALA A 74 -5.51 13.06 6.04
CA ALA A 74 -6.46 12.51 7.00
C ALA A 74 -6.25 13.08 8.41
N ALA A 75 -5.00 13.26 8.83
CA ALA A 75 -4.65 13.77 10.16
C ALA A 75 -5.20 15.18 10.44
N ARG A 76 -5.54 15.95 9.40
CA ARG A 76 -6.17 17.28 9.51
C ARG A 76 -7.67 17.23 9.79
N HIS A 77 -8.31 16.09 9.54
CA HIS A 77 -9.76 15.90 9.63
C HIS A 77 -10.18 15.06 10.84
N THR A 78 -9.24 14.54 11.63
CA THR A 78 -9.52 13.78 12.86
C THR A 78 -8.44 14.02 13.92
N ALA A 79 -8.82 13.89 15.20
CA ALA A 79 -7.89 13.85 16.33
C ALA A 79 -7.37 12.43 16.62
N ASP A 80 -7.97 11.40 16.00
CA ASP A 80 -7.52 10.01 16.12
C ASP A 80 -6.12 9.84 15.50
N ARG A 81 -5.28 9.06 16.18
CA ARG A 81 -3.89 8.78 15.82
C ARG A 81 -3.55 7.29 15.89
N GLY A 82 -4.55 6.40 15.98
CA GLY A 82 -4.32 4.95 15.91
C GLY A 82 -3.80 4.53 14.54
N ASP A 83 -2.98 3.48 14.43
CA ASP A 83 -2.27 3.14 13.17
C ASP A 83 -3.17 2.91 11.93
N ASN A 84 -4.47 2.70 12.13
CA ASN A 84 -5.48 2.48 11.09
C ASN A 84 -6.50 3.64 10.98
N PHE A 85 -6.20 4.82 11.51
CA PHE A 85 -7.15 5.93 11.53
C PHE A 85 -7.55 6.38 10.11
N ASP A 86 -6.67 6.18 9.13
CA ASP A 86 -6.77 6.61 7.74
C ASP A 86 -6.97 5.46 6.73
N ILE A 87 -7.15 4.21 7.19
CA ILE A 87 -7.36 3.02 6.34
C ILE A 87 -8.32 2.01 7.00
N TYR A 88 -9.09 1.25 6.22
CA TYR A 88 -9.95 0.17 6.75
C TYR A 88 -9.17 -1.13 6.92
N LEU A 89 -8.27 -1.15 7.91
CA LEU A 89 -7.42 -2.30 8.24
C LEU A 89 -7.43 -2.59 9.76
N PRO A 90 -7.18 -3.85 10.18
CA PRO A 90 -6.84 -4.12 11.57
C PRO A 90 -5.58 -3.34 11.99
N ALA A 91 -5.56 -2.77 13.20
CA ALA A 91 -4.46 -1.93 13.66
C ALA A 91 -3.09 -2.65 13.63
N TRP A 92 -3.06 -3.95 13.94
CA TRP A 92 -1.83 -4.75 13.86
C TRP A 92 -1.31 -4.84 12.43
N LEU A 93 -2.19 -4.94 11.43
CA LEU A 93 -1.80 -5.04 10.03
C LEU A 93 -1.33 -3.69 9.52
N ALA A 94 -2.04 -2.60 9.87
CA ALA A 94 -1.62 -1.25 9.52
C ALA A 94 -0.23 -0.91 10.09
N ARG A 95 0.05 -1.31 11.34
CA ARG A 95 1.36 -1.16 11.98
C ARG A 95 2.49 -1.90 11.25
N HIS A 96 2.24 -3.14 10.85
CA HIS A 96 3.27 -3.99 10.23
C HIS A 96 3.24 -3.97 8.70
N ASN A 97 2.38 -3.15 8.10
CA ASN A 97 2.09 -3.14 6.67
C ASN A 97 3.36 -3.08 5.82
N LYS A 98 4.24 -2.13 6.12
CA LYS A 98 5.50 -1.91 5.38
C LYS A 98 6.43 -3.10 5.46
N ILE A 99 6.55 -3.72 6.64
CA ILE A 99 7.44 -4.86 6.85
C ILE A 99 6.88 -6.08 6.12
N ILE A 100 5.59 -6.40 6.32
CA ILE A 100 4.95 -7.56 5.70
C ILE A 100 5.04 -7.48 4.17
N PHE A 101 4.55 -6.38 3.58
CA PHE A 101 4.50 -6.26 2.12
C PHE A 101 5.86 -5.94 1.51
N GLY A 102 6.76 -5.25 2.23
CA GLY A 102 8.14 -5.07 1.81
C GLY A 102 8.90 -6.39 1.76
N SER A 103 8.77 -7.24 2.78
CA SER A 103 9.35 -8.59 2.78
C SER A 103 8.76 -9.47 1.68
N LEU A 104 7.45 -9.40 1.44
CA LEU A 104 6.80 -10.13 0.34
C LEU A 104 7.30 -9.69 -1.03
N LEU A 105 7.48 -8.38 -1.25
CA LEU A 105 8.05 -7.85 -2.48
C LEU A 105 9.46 -8.39 -2.69
N VAL A 106 10.34 -8.27 -1.70
CA VAL A 106 11.72 -8.78 -1.79
C VAL A 106 11.76 -10.28 -2.06
N ALA A 107 10.94 -11.07 -1.36
CA ALA A 107 10.83 -12.50 -1.60
C ALA A 107 10.33 -12.81 -3.03
N GLY A 108 9.34 -12.05 -3.51
CA GLY A 108 8.80 -12.15 -4.86
C GLY A 108 9.86 -11.87 -5.94
N GLU A 109 10.62 -10.78 -5.79
CA GLU A 109 11.74 -10.44 -6.69
C GLU A 109 12.81 -11.53 -6.70
N VAL A 110 13.16 -12.06 -5.53
CA VAL A 110 14.13 -13.17 -5.44
C VAL A 110 13.63 -14.37 -6.24
N ILE A 111 12.35 -14.76 -6.10
CA ILE A 111 11.77 -15.85 -6.90
C ILE A 111 11.87 -15.56 -8.40
N VAL A 112 11.51 -14.33 -8.83
CA VAL A 112 11.59 -13.93 -10.24
C VAL A 112 13.02 -14.04 -10.77
N ILE A 113 14.01 -13.56 -10.00
CA ILE A 113 15.43 -13.63 -10.38
C ILE A 113 15.93 -15.07 -10.44
N LEU A 114 15.57 -15.90 -9.46
CA LEU A 114 15.95 -17.31 -9.40
C LEU A 114 15.37 -18.10 -10.57
N ARG A 115 14.09 -17.87 -10.91
CA ARG A 115 13.44 -18.45 -12.09
C ARG A 115 14.10 -17.98 -13.38
N TRP A 116 14.35 -16.68 -13.52
CA TRP A 116 14.99 -16.11 -14.71
C TRP A 116 16.41 -16.64 -14.94
N ARG A 117 17.16 -16.91 -13.87
CA ARG A 117 18.48 -17.55 -13.94
C ARG A 117 18.46 -19.07 -14.12
N GLY A 118 17.27 -19.70 -14.11
CA GLY A 118 17.12 -21.15 -14.17
C GLY A 118 17.62 -21.88 -12.93
N TRP A 119 17.74 -21.20 -11.79
CA TRP A 119 18.20 -21.81 -10.53
C TRP A 119 17.08 -22.54 -9.79
N VAL A 120 15.83 -22.20 -10.11
CA VAL A 120 14.63 -22.86 -9.59
C VAL A 120 13.76 -23.22 -10.79
N GLY A 121 13.45 -24.50 -10.94
CA GLY A 121 12.71 -25.09 -12.05
C GLY A 121 12.19 -26.46 -11.67
#